data_AF-A0A935HSD1-F1
#
_entry.id   AF-A0A935HSD1-F1
#
_cell.length_a   1.000
_cell.length_b   1.000
_cell.length_c   1.000
_cell.angle_alpha   90.00
_cell.angle_beta   90.00
_cell.angle_gamma   90.00
#
_symmetry.space_group_name_H-M   'P 1'
#
loop_
_entity.id
_entity.type
_entity.pdbx_description
1 polymer ?
#
loop_
_entity_poly.entity_id
_entity_poly.type
_entity_poly.pdbx_seq_one_letter_code
_entity_poly.pdbx_strand_id
1 'polypeptide(L)'
;MNKLRDIEPEDTETPVAKTKSVKTGKVASATKSAVVGRAARVPRMLIGVLNGSFLTREKLLGNMPFILFCAGLMITYIAYGYHTERIVRDLDSTDSELNELRSEYITVRARLEKIEQQSQVAAGIGELGLKESRVPPVKLEVPKKDLKKTQSP
;
A
#
# COMPACT_ATOMS: atom_id res chain seq x y z
N MET A 1 -24.96 14.66 23.82
CA MET A 1 -24.61 14.40 22.41
C MET A 1 -23.16 14.80 22.23
N ASN A 2 -22.23 13.85 22.27
CA ASN A 2 -20.87 14.03 21.73
C ASN A 2 -20.36 12.63 21.43
N LYS A 3 -20.55 12.21 20.18
CA LYS A 3 -20.16 10.91 19.65
C LYS A 3 -19.46 11.20 18.34
N LEU A 4 -18.14 11.41 18.39
CA LEU A 4 -17.21 11.55 17.26
C LEU A 4 -15.77 11.44 17.84
N ARG A 5 -15.51 10.34 18.54
CA ARG A 5 -14.18 9.99 19.10
C ARG A 5 -13.65 8.66 18.57
N ASP A 6 -14.18 8.22 17.43
CA ASP A 6 -13.79 6.97 16.78
C ASP A 6 -13.28 7.31 15.37
N ILE A 7 -12.02 7.72 15.29
CA ILE A 7 -11.16 7.44 14.13
C ILE A 7 -9.89 6.88 14.74
N GLU A 8 -9.91 5.56 14.85
CA GLU A 8 -8.83 4.69 15.29
C GLU A 8 -7.73 4.73 14.22
N PRO A 9 -6.48 5.11 14.53
CA PRO A 9 -5.36 4.75 13.68
C PRO A 9 -5.05 3.27 13.93
N GLU A 10 -5.67 2.40 13.14
CA GLU A 10 -5.05 1.14 12.74
C GLU A 10 -3.67 1.50 12.13
N ASP A 11 -2.65 0.66 12.34
CA ASP A 11 -1.23 0.85 11.94
C ASP A 11 -0.26 1.30 13.04
N THR A 12 -0.43 0.81 14.28
CA THR A 12 0.69 0.70 15.23
C THR A 12 0.79 -0.70 15.83
N GLU A 13 1.35 -1.64 15.06
CA GLU A 13 2.03 -2.80 15.63
C GLU A 13 3.49 -2.86 15.15
N THR A 14 4.32 -2.55 16.13
CA THR A 14 5.76 -2.68 16.34
C THR A 14 6.47 -3.97 15.83
N PRO A 15 7.83 -3.98 15.88
CA PRO A 15 8.70 -4.76 15.01
C PRO A 15 9.19 -6.10 15.59
N VAL A 16 9.78 -6.94 14.72
CA VAL A 16 10.85 -7.93 15.01
C VAL A 16 10.51 -9.05 15.99
N ALA A 17 10.22 -10.24 15.44
CA ALA A 17 10.38 -11.52 16.12
C ALA A 17 11.17 -12.52 15.25
N LYS A 18 12.51 -12.48 15.36
CA LYS A 18 13.39 -13.58 14.94
C LYS A 18 13.50 -14.58 16.09
N THR A 19 12.77 -15.68 16.01
CA THR A 19 12.91 -16.81 16.94
C THR A 19 14.06 -17.69 16.47
N LYS A 20 15.22 -17.54 17.11
CA LYS A 20 16.30 -18.54 17.10
C LYS A 20 15.83 -19.76 17.91
N SER A 21 15.69 -20.90 17.26
CA SER A 21 15.69 -22.20 17.94
C SER A 21 17.12 -22.74 17.96
N VAL A 22 17.70 -22.78 19.14
CA VAL A 22 18.89 -23.56 19.49
C VAL A 22 18.52 -24.38 20.73
N LYS A 23 18.55 -25.71 20.60
CA LYS A 23 19.00 -26.71 21.60
C LYS A 23 18.71 -28.11 21.05
N THR A 24 19.72 -28.87 20.64
CA THR A 24 20.59 -29.74 21.45
C THR A 24 20.10 -31.19 21.44
N GLY A 25 20.81 -32.02 20.66
CA GLY A 25 21.55 -33.17 21.19
C GLY A 25 20.83 -34.52 21.34
N LYS A 26 21.54 -35.55 20.82
CA LYS A 26 21.46 -37.01 21.09
C LYS A 26 20.30 -37.75 20.38
N VAL A 27 20.50 -38.86 19.65
CA VAL A 27 21.42 -40.00 19.83
C VAL A 27 21.60 -40.78 18.51
N ALA A 28 22.84 -41.27 18.31
CA ALA A 28 23.30 -42.46 17.59
C ALA A 28 22.36 -43.22 16.62
N SER A 29 22.77 -43.34 15.36
CA SER A 29 23.25 -44.62 14.80
C SER A 29 23.83 -44.43 13.40
N ALA A 30 25.03 -44.94 13.21
CA ALA A 30 25.73 -44.97 11.94
C ALA A 30 25.12 -46.04 11.03
N THR A 31 24.68 -45.65 9.84
CA THR A 31 24.67 -46.55 8.68
C THR A 31 25.10 -45.75 7.46
N LYS A 32 26.39 -45.85 7.11
CA LYS A 32 26.91 -45.42 5.81
C LYS A 32 26.40 -46.40 4.75
N SER A 33 25.72 -45.92 3.72
CA SER A 33 25.71 -46.54 2.39
C SER A 33 25.15 -45.58 1.33
N ALA A 34 26.00 -45.31 0.34
CA ALA A 34 25.71 -44.87 -1.03
C ALA A 34 24.83 -43.62 -1.26
N VAL A 35 25.49 -42.46 -1.37
CA VAL A 35 24.96 -41.30 -2.11
C VAL A 35 25.11 -41.60 -3.61
N VAL A 36 24.07 -42.17 -4.22
CA VAL A 36 23.92 -42.16 -5.68
C VAL A 36 23.14 -40.90 -6.04
N GLY A 37 23.80 -40.01 -6.78
CA GLY A 37 23.25 -38.75 -7.26
C GLY A 37 21.89 -38.95 -7.92
N ARG A 38 20.87 -38.29 -7.38
CA ARG A 38 19.53 -38.30 -7.92
C ARG A 38 19.50 -37.34 -9.12
N ALA A 39 19.85 -37.85 -10.30
CA ALA A 39 19.62 -37.16 -11.55
C ALA A 39 18.14 -36.79 -11.62
N ALA A 40 17.83 -35.50 -11.76
CA ALA A 40 16.49 -34.99 -11.94
C ALA A 40 15.93 -35.57 -13.24
N ARG A 41 15.21 -36.71 -13.13
CA ARG A 41 14.58 -37.35 -14.28
C ARG A 41 13.44 -36.44 -14.72
N VAL A 42 13.69 -35.67 -15.78
CA VAL A 42 12.63 -34.95 -16.49
C VAL A 42 11.57 -35.99 -16.88
N PRO A 43 10.28 -35.76 -16.59
CA PRO A 43 9.25 -36.76 -16.85
C PRO A 43 9.22 -37.10 -18.34
N ARG A 44 9.20 -38.40 -18.65
CA ARG A 44 9.21 -38.94 -20.03
C ARG A 44 8.14 -38.33 -20.95
N MET A 45 7.06 -37.80 -20.38
CA MET A 45 6.01 -37.13 -21.12
C MET A 45 6.45 -35.79 -21.72
N LEU A 46 7.22 -34.96 -21.00
CA LEU A 46 7.76 -33.72 -21.57
C LEU A 46 8.74 -34.04 -22.70
N ILE A 47 9.61 -35.04 -22.49
CA ILE A 47 10.55 -35.51 -23.51
C ILE A 47 9.79 -36.07 -24.72
N GLY A 48 8.67 -36.78 -24.53
CA GLY A 48 7.83 -37.29 -25.61
C GLY A 48 7.08 -36.19 -26.39
N VAL A 49 6.75 -35.08 -25.74
CA VAL A 49 6.19 -33.89 -26.41
C VAL A 49 7.25 -33.18 -27.23
N LEU A 50 8.46 -32.97 -26.68
CA LEU A 50 9.58 -32.36 -27.40
C LEU A 50 10.09 -33.23 -28.57
N ASN A 51 10.06 -34.56 -28.42
CA ASN A 51 10.48 -35.50 -29.47
C ASN A 51 9.40 -35.72 -30.55
N GLY A 52 8.27 -35.00 -30.49
CA GLY A 52 7.25 -35.03 -31.54
C GLY A 52 6.32 -36.25 -31.54
N SER A 53 6.50 -37.20 -30.61
CA SER A 53 5.61 -38.36 -30.42
C SER A 53 4.18 -37.96 -30.07
N PHE A 54 4.02 -36.79 -29.44
CA PHE A 54 2.70 -36.21 -29.21
C PHE A 54 2.09 -35.63 -30.49
N LEU A 55 2.89 -34.92 -31.29
CA LEU A 55 2.42 -34.25 -32.52
C LEU A 55 2.02 -35.24 -33.62
N THR A 56 2.58 -36.45 -33.61
CA THR A 56 2.29 -37.53 -34.58
C THR A 56 1.05 -38.35 -34.26
N ARG A 57 0.28 -38.02 -33.22
CA ARG A 57 -1.03 -38.65 -33.01
C ARG A 57 -1.96 -38.28 -34.16
N GLU A 58 -2.63 -39.27 -34.74
CA GLU A 58 -3.54 -39.13 -35.89
C GLU A 58 -4.57 -38.00 -35.72
N LYS A 59 -5.06 -37.79 -34.49
CA LYS A 59 -6.01 -36.72 -34.15
C LYS A 59 -5.40 -35.31 -34.14
N LEU A 60 -4.10 -35.19 -33.88
CA LEU A 60 -3.37 -33.91 -33.86
C LEU A 60 -2.84 -33.55 -35.25
N LEU A 61 -2.47 -34.57 -36.04
CA LEU A 61 -2.10 -34.42 -37.46
C LEU A 61 -3.25 -33.84 -38.31
N GLY A 62 -4.50 -34.25 -38.04
CA GLY A 62 -5.68 -33.73 -38.76
C GLY A 62 -5.92 -32.23 -38.60
N ASN A 63 -5.45 -31.63 -37.50
CA ASN A 63 -5.66 -30.22 -37.17
C ASN A 63 -4.34 -29.45 -37.00
N MET A 64 -3.28 -29.84 -37.74
CA MET A 64 -1.98 -29.15 -37.72
C MET A 64 -2.01 -27.61 -37.74
N PRO A 65 -2.81 -26.92 -38.59
CA PRO A 65 -2.85 -25.46 -38.58
C PRO A 65 -3.35 -24.88 -37.25
N PHE A 66 -4.22 -25.59 -36.52
CA PHE A 66 -4.69 -25.16 -35.20
C PHE A 66 -3.60 -25.27 -34.13
N ILE A 67 -2.78 -26.33 -34.15
CA ILE A 67 -1.64 -26.46 -33.23
C ILE A 67 -0.62 -25.34 -33.48
N LEU A 68 -0.33 -25.02 -34.75
CA LEU A 68 0.56 -23.91 -35.10
C LEU A 68 0.00 -22.56 -34.63
N PHE A 69 -1.31 -22.36 -34.75
CA PHE A 69 -1.97 -21.18 -34.20
C PHE A 69 -1.80 -21.07 -32.68
N CYS A 70 -2.00 -22.16 -31.93
CA CYS A 70 -1.76 -22.18 -30.49
C CYS A 70 -0.28 -21.95 -30.12
N ALA A 71 0.65 -22.52 -30.88
CA ALA A 71 2.08 -22.27 -30.69
C ALA A 71 2.43 -20.80 -30.92
N GLY A 72 1.85 -20.18 -31.96
CA GLY A 72 1.96 -18.74 -32.20
C GLY A 72 1.39 -17.91 -31.04
N LEU A 73 0.21 -18.26 -30.52
CA LEU A 73 -0.36 -17.62 -29.34
C LEU A 73 0.54 -17.76 -28.11
N MET A 74 1.22 -18.88 -27.95
CA MET A 74 2.14 -19.11 -26.84
C MET A 74 3.37 -18.20 -26.92
N ILE A 75 3.90 -17.96 -28.12
CA ILE A 75 4.96 -16.97 -28.35
C ILE A 75 4.45 -15.56 -28.07
N THR A 76 3.28 -15.21 -28.60
CA THR A 76 2.63 -13.91 -28.36
C THR A 76 2.37 -13.67 -26.87
N TYR A 77 1.99 -14.71 -26.13
CA TYR A 77 1.76 -14.63 -24.69
C TYR A 77 3.03 -14.27 -23.91
N ILE A 78 4.15 -14.93 -24.23
CA ILE A 78 5.44 -14.61 -23.62
C ILE A 78 5.87 -13.17 -24.00
N ALA A 79 5.68 -12.79 -25.27
CA ALA A 79 5.98 -11.43 -25.74
C ALA A 79 5.12 -10.37 -25.02
N TYR A 80 3.84 -10.66 -24.78
CA TYR A 80 2.94 -9.79 -24.03
C TYR A 80 3.39 -9.64 -22.58
N GLY A 81 3.81 -10.74 -21.93
CA GLY A 81 4.37 -10.69 -20.57
C GLY A 81 5.63 -9.82 -20.47
N TYR A 82 6.51 -9.86 -21.46
CA TYR A 82 7.67 -8.96 -21.54
C TYR A 82 7.28 -7.48 -21.63
N HIS A 83 6.15 -7.16 -22.26
CA HIS A 83 5.64 -5.79 -22.32
C HIS A 83 5.10 -5.33 -20.95
N THR A 84 4.42 -6.22 -20.23
CA THR A 84 3.92 -5.95 -18.88
C THR A 84 5.04 -5.56 -17.92
N GLU A 85 6.24 -6.14 -18.04
CA GLU A 85 7.37 -5.81 -17.17
C GLU A 85 7.79 -4.32 -17.28
N ARG A 86 7.70 -3.73 -18.48
CA ARG A 86 7.97 -2.30 -18.67
C ARG A 86 6.86 -1.45 -18.07
N ILE A 87 5.61 -1.82 -18.32
CA ILE A 87 4.44 -1.12 -17.78
C ILE A 87 4.46 -1.12 -16.24
N VAL A 88 4.81 -2.23 -15.60
CA VAL A 88 4.90 -2.33 -14.13
C VAL A 88 5.94 -1.37 -13.59
N ARG A 89 7.09 -1.24 -14.25
CA ARG A 89 8.16 -0.34 -13.81
C ARG A 89 7.79 1.13 -13.97
N ASP A 90 7.10 1.46 -15.05
CA ASP A 90 6.58 2.82 -15.28
C ASP A 90 5.47 3.15 -14.27
N LEU A 91 4.64 2.17 -13.91
CA LEU A 91 3.60 2.31 -12.88
C LEU A 91 4.22 2.59 -11.51
N ASP A 92 5.21 1.81 -11.10
CA ASP A 92 5.92 2.01 -9.82
C ASP A 92 6.58 3.40 -9.77
N SER A 93 7.18 3.83 -10.87
CA SER A 93 7.81 5.16 -10.97
C SER A 93 6.75 6.27 -10.84
N THR A 94 5.65 6.16 -11.58
CA THR A 94 4.53 7.13 -11.53
C THR A 94 3.89 7.18 -10.13
N ASP A 95 3.72 6.03 -9.47
CA ASP A 95 3.16 5.97 -8.11
C ASP A 95 4.11 6.59 -7.08
N SER A 96 5.42 6.40 -7.25
CA SER A 96 6.42 7.07 -6.41
C SER A 96 6.38 8.60 -6.57
N GLU A 97 6.26 9.10 -7.79
CA GLU A 97 6.11 10.54 -8.07
C GLU A 97 4.82 11.11 -7.47
N LEU A 98 3.70 10.39 -7.56
CA LEU A 98 2.44 10.77 -6.93
C LEU A 98 2.56 10.84 -5.40
N ASN A 99 3.22 9.85 -4.79
CA ASN A 99 3.43 9.83 -3.35
C ASN A 99 4.33 10.97 -2.88
N GLU A 100 5.39 11.29 -3.63
CA GLU A 100 6.26 12.42 -3.34
C GLU A 100 5.51 13.76 -3.43
N LEU A 101 4.76 13.97 -4.51
CA LEU A 101 3.95 15.18 -4.69
C LEU A 101 2.87 15.32 -3.60
N ARG A 102 2.27 14.21 -3.19
CA ARG A 102 1.29 14.18 -2.10
C ARG A 102 1.94 14.52 -0.75
N SER A 103 3.14 14.01 -0.49
CA SER A 103 3.92 14.33 0.71
C SER A 103 4.28 15.82 0.78
N GLU A 104 4.71 16.39 -0.35
CA GLU A 104 5.00 17.82 -0.46
C GLU A 104 3.74 18.65 -0.19
N TYR A 105 2.61 18.31 -0.83
CA TYR A 105 1.33 18.97 -0.61
C TYR A 105 0.90 18.95 0.87
N ILE A 106 0.96 17.77 1.50
CA ILE A 106 0.61 17.62 2.92
C ILE A 106 1.51 18.50 3.80
N THR A 107 2.81 18.52 3.51
CA THR A 107 3.79 19.31 4.27
C THR A 107 3.55 20.81 4.13
N VAL A 108 3.32 21.29 2.91
CA VAL A 108 3.03 22.71 2.63
C VAL A 108 1.72 23.12 3.30
N ARG A 109 0.66 22.32 3.14
CA ARG A 109 -0.64 22.56 3.79
C ARG A 109 -0.51 22.60 5.32
N ALA A 110 0.19 21.64 5.92
CA ALA A 110 0.42 21.61 7.36
C ALA A 110 1.19 22.85 7.85
N ARG A 111 2.12 23.37 7.03
CA ARG A 111 2.81 24.63 7.32
C ARG A 111 1.86 25.82 7.32
N LEU A 112 0.95 25.92 6.34
CA LEU A 112 -0.08 26.97 6.33
C LEU A 112 -1.00 26.85 7.54
N GLU A 113 -1.54 25.67 7.81
CA GLU A 113 -2.42 25.43 8.97
C GLU A 113 -1.72 25.83 10.28
N LYS A 114 -0.41 25.54 10.42
CA LYS A 114 0.37 25.96 11.60
C LYS A 114 0.50 27.49 11.72
N ILE A 115 0.59 28.21 10.60
CA ILE A 115 0.66 29.68 10.61
C ILE A 115 -0.73 30.27 10.92
N GLU A 116 -1.79 29.67 10.39
CA GLU A 116 -3.18 30.08 10.59
C GLU A 116 -3.72 29.77 12.00
N GLN A 117 -3.04 28.91 12.77
CA GLN A 117 -3.41 28.63 14.15
C GLN A 117 -3.50 29.93 14.97
N GLN A 118 -4.63 30.10 15.66
CA GLN A 118 -4.94 31.31 16.44
C GLN A 118 -3.81 31.69 17.40
N SER A 119 -3.14 30.71 18.00
CA SER A 119 -2.00 30.93 18.90
C SER A 119 -0.77 31.52 18.21
N GLN A 120 -0.48 31.10 16.97
CA GLN A 120 0.64 31.59 16.16
C GLN A 120 0.32 32.97 15.56
N VAL A 121 -0.91 33.16 15.09
CA VAL A 121 -1.40 34.47 14.67
C VAL A 121 -1.36 35.45 15.84
N ALA A 122 -1.90 35.07 17.01
CA ALA A 122 -1.89 35.88 18.24
C ALA A 122 -0.48 36.25 18.71
N ALA A 123 0.48 35.33 18.58
CA ALA A 123 1.89 35.62 18.87
C ALA A 123 2.47 36.66 17.89
N GLY A 124 2.17 36.55 16.59
CA GLY A 124 2.63 37.49 15.56
C GLY A 124 2.01 38.88 15.66
N ILE A 125 0.71 38.99 16.00
CA ILE A 125 0.05 40.28 16.22
C ILE A 125 0.29 40.85 17.63
N GLY A 126 0.86 40.06 18.54
CA GLY A 126 1.20 40.49 19.90
C GLY A 126 2.26 41.59 19.94
N GLU A 127 3.18 41.60 18.97
CA GLU A 127 4.15 42.69 18.79
C GLU A 127 3.50 44.03 18.41
N LEU A 128 2.30 43.99 17.81
CA LEU A 128 1.47 45.17 17.53
C LEU A 128 0.63 45.64 18.74
N GLY A 129 0.76 44.99 19.91
CA GLY A 129 0.06 45.37 21.15
C GLY A 129 -1.39 44.87 21.26
N LEU A 130 -1.84 44.00 20.33
CA LEU A 130 -3.17 43.42 20.33
C LEU A 130 -3.20 42.12 21.17
N LYS A 131 -4.16 42.01 22.11
CA LYS A 131 -4.32 40.83 22.99
C LYS A 131 -5.50 39.96 22.54
N GLU A 132 -5.26 38.65 22.47
CA GLU A 132 -6.30 37.66 22.22
C GLU A 132 -7.31 37.62 23.37
N SER A 133 -8.60 37.69 23.04
CA SER A 133 -9.68 37.59 24.02
C SER A 133 -9.90 36.13 24.41
N ARG A 134 -9.26 35.69 25.51
CA ARG A 134 -9.41 34.34 26.08
C ARG A 134 -10.72 34.12 26.85
N VAL A 135 -11.52 35.16 27.05
CA VAL A 135 -12.77 35.06 27.81
C VAL A 135 -13.93 34.89 26.82
N PRO A 136 -14.77 33.85 26.97
CA PRO A 136 -15.96 33.71 26.13
C PRO A 136 -16.92 34.89 26.38
N PRO A 137 -17.54 35.44 25.32
CA PRO A 137 -18.48 36.55 25.46
C PRO A 137 -19.69 36.11 26.27
N VAL A 138 -20.03 36.89 27.30
CA VAL A 138 -21.18 36.63 28.16
C VAL A 138 -22.46 37.01 27.40
N LYS A 139 -23.38 36.06 27.24
CA LYS A 139 -24.72 36.35 26.72
C LYS A 139 -25.46 37.19 27.76
N LEU A 140 -25.64 38.48 27.46
CA LEU A 140 -26.48 39.37 28.26
C LEU A 140 -27.95 39.04 27.99
N GLU A 141 -28.56 38.22 28.83
CA GLU A 141 -30.01 38.06 28.83
C GLU A 141 -30.63 39.22 29.60
N VAL A 142 -31.03 40.26 28.87
CA VAL A 142 -31.71 41.42 29.47
C VAL A 142 -33.16 41.01 29.78
N PRO A 143 -33.59 41.01 31.06
CA PRO A 143 -34.99 40.81 31.37
C PRO A 143 -35.82 41.96 30.78
N LYS A 144 -36.93 41.63 30.11
CA LYS A 144 -37.83 42.59 29.43
C LYS A 144 -38.37 43.73 30.31
N LYS A 145 -38.12 43.68 31.62
CA LYS A 145 -38.49 44.70 32.61
C LYS A 145 -37.60 45.95 32.53
N ASP A 146 -36.37 45.84 32.02
CA ASP A 146 -35.41 46.96 31.95
C ASP A 146 -35.30 47.58 30.55
N LEU A 147 -35.85 46.95 29.51
CA LEU A 147 -35.87 47.46 28.13
C LEU A 147 -36.87 48.60 27.88
N LYS A 148 -37.73 48.90 28.86
CA LYS A 148 -38.78 49.94 28.73
C LYS A 148 -38.37 51.31 29.25
N LYS A 149 -37.22 51.45 29.93
CA LYS A 149 -36.81 52.70 30.58
C LYS A 149 -35.99 53.64 29.69
N THR A 150 -35.85 53.32 28.39
CA THR A 150 -35.07 54.12 27.43
C THR A 150 -35.87 54.50 26.18
N GLN A 151 -37.21 54.41 26.21
CA GLN A 151 -38.04 55.08 25.21
C GLN A 151 -38.61 56.39 25.78
N SER A 152 -38.08 57.49 25.21
CA SER A 152 -38.54 58.88 25.19
C SER A 152 -38.32 59.77 26.42
N PRO A 153 -38.17 61.10 26.21
CA PRO A 153 -38.29 61.88 24.96
C PRO A 153 -37.00 61.99 24.13
#